data_AF-X0QLA9-F1
#
_entry.id   AF-X0QLA9-F1
#
_cell.length_a   1.000
_cell.length_b   1.000
_cell.length_c   1.000
_cell.angle_alpha   90.00
_cell.angle_beta   90.00
_cell.angle_gamma   90.00
#
_symmetry.space_group_name_H-M   'P 1'
#
loop_
_entity.id
_entity.type
_entity.pdbx_description
1 polymer ?
#
loop_
_entity_poly.entity_id
_entity_poly.type
_entity_poly.pdbx_seq_one_letter_code
_entity_poly.pdbx_strand_id
1 'polypeptide(L)'
;MNSIERYVSHRLIGAVCTINLASLSAFALSLAVLPITVQAGTAQTYVIHTYGGASLLPAVRQQLNSSADGGTVTTYQDKLVLRTTARNYQAVQQLLSQIDRQPQALTVAVRVGNSSSEQGSIQQGQVIITNRGIQGVGVISQRSSQQQGSNLYQVQTLSGSAASISTGTLYSLTQTYNANNYSTYHRSANDNLRPQIVIQQQMLLPTIQGIAVTPRLLPNGQVEVQLSQVEERLVQLNSPYNQMSSAENSTGNASNAIRGQRLNSTMIVPRGQWVTIGQISQNSTSSSSNSSRTIDNNNSVPISLRVD
;
A
#
# COMPACT_ATOMS: atom_id res chain seq x y z
N MET A 1 -63.84 -11.12 -31.34
CA MET A 1 -63.22 -11.95 -32.39
C MET A 1 -62.09 -12.70 -31.71
N ASN A 2 -62.19 -14.02 -31.52
CA ASN A 2 -62.05 -15.09 -32.54
C ASN A 2 -60.59 -15.29 -32.94
N SER A 3 -60.03 -16.50 -33.05
CA SER A 3 -60.39 -17.85 -32.53
C SER A 3 -59.39 -18.86 -33.10
N ILE A 4 -59.20 -20.04 -32.46
CA ILE A 4 -58.86 -21.34 -33.12
C ILE A 4 -57.46 -21.40 -33.81
N GLU A 5 -56.60 -22.43 -33.71
CA GLU A 5 -56.56 -23.72 -32.99
C GLU A 5 -55.06 -24.04 -32.64
N ARG A 6 -54.42 -25.24 -32.64
CA ARG A 6 -54.74 -26.65 -32.98
C ARG A 6 -53.95 -27.62 -32.06
N TYR A 7 -54.43 -28.85 -31.92
CA TYR A 7 -53.73 -30.01 -31.33
C TYR A 7 -52.48 -30.46 -32.12
N VAL A 8 -51.58 -31.21 -31.46
CA VAL A 8 -51.24 -32.62 -31.78
C VAL A 8 -50.28 -33.21 -30.71
N SER A 9 -50.32 -34.52 -30.48
CA SER A 9 -49.69 -35.20 -29.33
C SER A 9 -48.78 -36.38 -29.72
N HIS A 10 -47.62 -36.52 -29.08
CA HIS A 10 -46.86 -37.78 -28.98
C HIS A 10 -46.34 -37.90 -27.53
N ARG A 11 -46.91 -38.73 -26.65
CA ARG A 11 -46.97 -40.22 -26.55
C ARG A 11 -45.72 -40.87 -25.94
N LEU A 12 -45.99 -41.68 -24.91
CA LEU A 12 -45.05 -42.48 -24.13
C LEU A 12 -44.33 -43.56 -24.95
N ILE A 13 -43.10 -43.86 -24.52
CA ILE A 13 -42.44 -45.16 -24.67
C ILE A 13 -42.10 -45.61 -23.23
N GLY A 14 -42.26 -46.87 -22.82
CA GLY A 14 -42.80 -48.01 -23.56
C GLY A 14 -42.04 -49.31 -23.27
N ALA A 15 -42.28 -49.92 -22.11
CA ALA A 15 -41.76 -51.25 -21.77
C ALA A 15 -42.73 -51.97 -20.82
N VAL A 16 -43.66 -52.75 -21.39
CA VAL A 16 -44.51 -53.68 -20.63
C VAL A 16 -43.87 -55.06 -20.69
N CYS A 17 -43.63 -55.68 -19.53
CA CYS A 17 -43.27 -57.10 -19.45
C CYS A 17 -44.35 -57.81 -18.63
N THR A 18 -45.34 -58.40 -19.31
CA THR A 18 -46.37 -59.23 -18.69
C THR A 18 -45.86 -60.64 -18.46
N ILE A 19 -45.84 -61.08 -17.21
CA ILE A 19 -45.80 -62.51 -16.87
C ILE A 19 -47.03 -62.78 -16.00
N ASN A 20 -48.02 -63.45 -16.57
CA ASN A 20 -49.10 -64.09 -15.82
C ASN A 20 -48.73 -65.55 -15.63
N LEU A 21 -48.66 -66.03 -14.39
CA LEU A 21 -48.77 -67.44 -14.07
C LEU A 21 -49.54 -67.60 -12.75
N ALA A 22 -50.44 -68.58 -12.70
CA ALA A 22 -51.36 -68.74 -11.58
C ALA A 22 -50.74 -69.53 -10.42
N SER A 23 -51.28 -69.31 -9.22
CA SER A 23 -51.32 -70.23 -8.07
C SER A 23 -50.03 -70.97 -7.67
N LEU A 24 -49.45 -70.61 -6.52
CA LEU A 24 -49.34 -71.51 -5.35
C LEU A 24 -48.68 -70.84 -4.13
N SER A 25 -49.02 -71.36 -2.94
CA SER A 25 -48.30 -71.31 -1.64
C SER A 25 -47.76 -69.96 -1.12
N ALA A 26 -48.23 -69.58 0.07
CA ALA A 26 -47.82 -68.37 0.78
C ALA A 26 -46.35 -68.35 1.24
N PHE A 27 -45.73 -67.18 1.17
CA PHE A 27 -44.59 -66.78 2.01
C PHE A 27 -44.79 -65.31 2.45
N ALA A 28 -44.86 -65.08 3.76
CA ALA A 28 -45.11 -63.76 4.32
C ALA A 28 -43.79 -62.98 4.49
N LEU A 29 -43.39 -62.20 3.47
CA LEU A 29 -42.31 -61.23 3.64
C LEU A 29 -42.80 -60.02 4.47
N SER A 30 -42.39 -59.98 5.73
CA SER A 30 -42.58 -58.84 6.61
C SER A 30 -41.76 -57.65 6.12
N LEU A 31 -42.42 -56.63 5.58
CA LEU A 31 -41.77 -55.40 5.15
C LEU A 31 -41.48 -54.52 6.38
N ALA A 32 -40.35 -54.76 7.03
CA ALA A 32 -39.91 -54.02 8.21
C ALA A 32 -39.51 -52.58 7.85
N VAL A 33 -40.50 -51.69 7.77
CA VAL A 33 -40.28 -50.25 7.63
C VAL A 33 -39.66 -49.71 8.91
N LEU A 34 -38.32 -49.66 8.94
CA LEU A 34 -37.57 -49.00 10.01
C LEU A 34 -37.91 -47.50 10.00
N PRO A 35 -38.51 -46.94 11.08
CA PRO A 35 -38.74 -45.50 11.13
C PRO A 35 -37.41 -44.79 11.30
N ILE A 36 -37.00 -44.00 10.29
CA ILE A 36 -35.88 -43.08 10.42
C ILE A 36 -36.33 -41.94 11.34
N THR A 37 -36.15 -42.14 12.65
CA THR A 37 -36.43 -41.14 13.68
C THR A 37 -35.37 -40.03 13.60
N VAL A 38 -35.67 -39.00 12.80
CA VAL A 38 -34.93 -37.73 12.82
C VAL A 38 -35.18 -37.06 14.17
N GLN A 39 -34.41 -37.47 15.18
CA GLN A 39 -34.48 -36.93 16.53
C GLN A 39 -33.90 -35.51 16.53
N ALA A 40 -34.75 -34.53 16.24
CA ALA A 40 -34.40 -33.11 16.32
C ALA A 40 -33.85 -32.79 17.72
N GLY A 41 -32.59 -32.34 17.77
CA GLY A 41 -31.95 -31.98 19.03
C GLY A 41 -32.70 -30.84 19.72
N THR A 42 -32.86 -30.91 21.04
CA THR A 42 -33.49 -29.83 21.79
C THR A 42 -32.60 -28.58 21.78
N ALA A 43 -33.11 -27.49 21.17
CA ALA A 43 -32.36 -26.25 21.06
C ALA A 43 -32.27 -25.54 22.42
N GLN A 44 -31.05 -25.38 22.93
CA GLN A 44 -30.74 -24.71 24.19
C GLN A 44 -30.12 -23.33 23.94
N THR A 45 -30.15 -22.47 24.96
CA THR A 45 -29.48 -21.17 24.94
C THR A 45 -28.10 -21.27 25.58
N TYR A 46 -27.06 -20.92 24.84
CA TYR A 46 -25.68 -20.87 25.29
C TYR A 46 -25.13 -19.45 25.26
N VAL A 47 -24.21 -19.12 26.16
CA VAL A 47 -23.54 -17.80 26.22
C VAL A 47 -22.03 -18.02 26.21
N ILE A 48 -21.34 -17.43 25.24
CA ILE A 48 -19.89 -17.54 25.05
C ILE A 48 -19.29 -16.14 25.13
N HIS A 49 -18.33 -15.89 26.03
CA HIS A 49 -17.54 -14.66 26.04
C HIS A 49 -16.59 -14.64 24.84
N THR A 50 -16.41 -13.48 24.21
CA THR A 50 -15.63 -13.33 22.98
C THR A 50 -14.78 -12.05 22.97
N TYR A 51 -13.70 -12.05 22.20
CA TYR A 51 -12.91 -10.83 21.94
C TYR A 51 -13.38 -10.10 20.67
N GLY A 52 -13.83 -10.84 19.65
CA GLY A 52 -14.31 -10.27 18.39
C GLY A 52 -15.74 -9.71 18.44
N GLY A 53 -16.54 -10.10 19.43
CA GLY A 53 -17.91 -9.60 19.63
C GLY A 53 -18.78 -9.65 18.36
N ALA A 54 -19.30 -8.49 17.94
CA ALA A 54 -20.17 -8.37 16.77
C ALA A 54 -19.49 -8.77 15.44
N SER A 55 -18.16 -8.69 15.33
CA SER A 55 -17.44 -9.07 14.10
C SER A 55 -17.51 -10.57 13.78
N LEU A 56 -17.80 -11.40 14.79
CA LEU A 56 -17.91 -12.86 14.67
C LEU A 56 -19.28 -13.32 14.15
N LEU A 57 -20.31 -12.45 14.20
CA LEU A 57 -21.69 -12.79 13.83
C LEU A 57 -21.81 -13.41 12.42
N PRO A 58 -21.16 -12.91 11.35
CA PRO A 58 -21.30 -13.49 10.02
C PRO A 58 -20.77 -14.93 9.96
N ALA A 59 -19.58 -15.19 10.53
CA ALA A 59 -18.95 -16.50 10.51
C ALA A 59 -19.72 -17.53 11.35
N VAL A 60 -20.16 -17.15 12.55
CA VAL A 60 -20.95 -18.04 13.44
C VAL A 60 -22.33 -18.30 12.84
N ARG A 61 -22.98 -17.29 12.25
CA ARG A 61 -24.27 -17.45 11.56
C ARG A 61 -24.15 -18.30 10.30
N GLN A 62 -23.05 -18.23 9.56
CA GLN A 62 -22.77 -19.14 8.45
C GLN A 62 -22.62 -20.58 8.94
N GLN A 63 -21.84 -20.82 10.00
CA GLN A 63 -21.66 -22.16 10.59
C GLN A 63 -22.99 -22.77 11.07
N LEU A 64 -23.86 -21.97 11.69
CA LEU A 64 -25.21 -22.40 12.10
C LEU A 64 -26.11 -22.69 10.89
N ASN A 65 -26.11 -21.83 9.87
CA ASN A 65 -26.91 -22.01 8.65
C ASN A 65 -26.47 -23.22 7.81
N SER A 66 -25.19 -23.62 7.87
CA SER A 66 -24.67 -24.84 7.23
C SER A 66 -24.97 -26.12 8.01
N SER A 67 -25.59 -26.03 9.19
CA SER A 67 -25.89 -27.17 10.06
C SER A 67 -27.38 -27.53 10.00
N ALA A 68 -27.70 -28.83 9.93
CA ALA A 68 -29.08 -29.30 9.70
C ALA A 68 -30.10 -28.84 10.78
N ASP A 69 -29.68 -28.76 12.04
CA ASP A 69 -30.56 -28.26 13.13
C ASP A 69 -30.67 -26.72 13.17
N GLY A 70 -29.88 -26.01 12.35
CA GLY A 70 -29.82 -24.54 12.32
C GLY A 70 -29.44 -23.88 13.65
N GLY A 71 -29.89 -22.64 13.82
CA GLY A 71 -29.79 -21.89 15.08
C GLY A 71 -29.88 -20.39 14.88
N THR A 72 -30.00 -19.64 15.97
CA THR A 72 -29.82 -18.18 15.96
C THR A 72 -28.64 -17.76 16.83
N VAL A 73 -28.04 -16.62 16.49
CA VAL A 73 -26.97 -15.99 17.27
C VAL A 73 -27.20 -14.48 17.32
N THR A 74 -27.00 -13.90 18.51
CA THR A 74 -26.97 -12.46 18.77
C THR A 74 -25.75 -12.11 19.63
N THR A 75 -25.42 -10.82 19.74
CA THR A 75 -24.36 -10.33 20.64
C THR A 75 -24.92 -9.44 21.73
N TYR A 76 -24.37 -9.59 22.94
CA TYR A 76 -24.67 -8.74 24.08
C TYR A 76 -23.44 -8.64 25.01
N GLN A 77 -22.94 -7.42 25.23
CA GLN A 77 -21.80 -7.12 26.13
C GLN A 77 -20.61 -8.06 25.95
N ASP A 78 -20.08 -8.12 24.72
CA ASP A 78 -18.93 -8.94 24.29
C ASP A 78 -19.13 -10.46 24.45
N LYS A 79 -20.39 -10.90 24.52
CA LYS A 79 -20.78 -12.31 24.50
C LYS A 79 -21.65 -12.62 23.29
N LEU A 80 -21.40 -13.78 22.68
CA LEU A 80 -22.34 -14.39 21.75
C LEU A 80 -23.40 -15.15 22.55
N VAL A 81 -24.67 -14.87 22.28
CA VAL A 81 -25.82 -15.62 22.79
C VAL A 81 -26.35 -16.47 21.63
N LEU A 82 -26.26 -17.79 21.76
CA LEU A 82 -26.66 -18.75 20.74
C LEU A 82 -27.89 -19.52 21.18
N ARG A 83 -28.83 -19.78 20.26
CA ARG A 83 -29.92 -20.74 20.45
C ARG A 83 -29.83 -21.83 19.39
N THR A 84 -29.34 -23.00 19.77
CA THR A 84 -29.02 -24.11 18.84
C THR A 84 -28.88 -25.44 19.59
N THR A 85 -28.56 -26.53 18.90
CA THR A 85 -28.35 -27.86 19.50
C THR A 85 -26.92 -28.02 20.04
N ALA A 86 -26.72 -28.94 20.99
CA ALA A 86 -25.41 -29.19 21.59
C ALA A 86 -24.31 -29.55 20.56
N ARG A 87 -24.68 -30.23 19.46
CA ARG A 87 -23.78 -30.56 18.34
C ARG A 87 -23.30 -29.31 17.60
N ASN A 88 -24.23 -28.41 17.28
CA ASN A 88 -23.91 -27.15 16.60
C ASN A 88 -23.13 -26.21 17.52
N TYR A 89 -23.43 -26.19 18.82
CA TYR A 89 -22.65 -25.47 19.83
C TYR A 89 -21.19 -25.93 19.87
N GLN A 90 -20.92 -27.24 19.88
CA GLN A 90 -19.55 -27.77 19.80
C GLN A 90 -18.81 -27.33 18.52
N ALA A 91 -19.48 -27.35 17.37
CA ALA A 91 -18.91 -26.87 16.11
C ALA A 91 -18.58 -25.36 16.15
N VAL A 92 -19.43 -24.54 16.78
CA VAL A 92 -19.15 -23.11 17.00
C VAL A 92 -18.00 -22.90 17.99
N GLN A 93 -17.90 -23.68 19.08
CA GLN A 93 -16.74 -23.58 19.98
C GLN A 93 -15.43 -23.92 19.26
N GLN A 94 -15.43 -24.94 18.39
CA GLN A 94 -14.28 -25.29 17.55
C GLN A 94 -13.89 -24.13 16.62
N LEU A 95 -14.86 -23.51 15.94
CA LEU A 95 -14.63 -22.32 15.10
C LEU A 95 -14.04 -21.16 15.92
N LEU A 96 -14.64 -20.82 17.06
CA LEU A 96 -14.19 -19.72 17.92
C LEU A 96 -12.76 -19.93 18.44
N SER A 97 -12.34 -21.15 18.79
CA SER A 97 -10.95 -21.43 19.18
C SER A 97 -9.89 -21.11 18.09
N GLN A 98 -10.32 -21.00 16.83
CA GLN A 98 -9.48 -20.63 15.70
C GLN A 98 -9.50 -19.13 15.44
N ILE A 99 -10.69 -18.50 15.46
CA ILE A 99 -10.87 -17.10 15.01
C ILE A 99 -10.91 -16.07 16.15
N ASP A 100 -11.36 -16.45 17.34
CA ASP A 100 -11.64 -15.54 18.47
C ASP A 100 -10.56 -15.68 19.55
N ARG A 101 -9.36 -15.21 19.20
CA ARG A 101 -8.18 -15.22 20.07
C ARG A 101 -7.97 -13.85 20.70
N GLN A 102 -7.44 -13.83 21.92
CA GLN A 102 -7.07 -12.59 22.60
C GLN A 102 -6.15 -11.74 21.71
N PRO A 103 -6.52 -10.50 21.35
CA PRO A 103 -5.69 -9.64 20.51
C PRO A 103 -4.35 -9.35 21.19
N GLN A 104 -3.25 -9.71 20.54
CA GLN A 104 -1.91 -9.36 21.01
C GLN A 104 -1.55 -7.95 20.52
N ALA A 105 -0.98 -7.14 21.42
CA ALA A 105 -0.32 -5.91 21.02
C ALA A 105 0.95 -6.23 20.22
N LEU A 106 1.17 -5.49 19.14
CA LEU A 106 2.32 -5.56 18.26
C LEU A 106 2.89 -4.14 18.09
N THR A 107 4.20 -4.00 18.25
CA THR A 107 4.90 -2.73 18.03
C THR A 107 5.59 -2.78 16.68
N VAL A 108 5.16 -1.94 15.73
CA VAL A 108 5.72 -1.91 14.37
C VAL A 108 6.64 -0.72 14.24
N ALA A 109 7.90 -0.97 13.88
CA ALA A 109 8.93 0.04 13.71
C ALA A 109 9.53 -0.02 12.29
N VAL A 110 9.54 1.12 11.59
CA VAL A 110 10.05 1.27 10.23
C VAL A 110 11.19 2.29 10.22
N ARG A 111 12.34 1.91 9.66
CA ARG A 111 13.48 2.77 9.40
C ARG A 111 13.54 3.09 7.91
N VAL A 112 13.72 4.37 7.59
CA VAL A 112 13.99 4.86 6.22
C VAL A 112 15.37 5.52 6.25
N GLY A 113 16.39 4.85 5.71
CA GLY A 113 17.74 5.40 5.61
C GLY A 113 17.88 6.37 4.43
N ASN A 114 18.76 7.36 4.54
CA ASN A 114 19.11 8.27 3.45
C ASN A 114 20.64 8.46 3.42
N SER A 115 21.33 7.64 2.63
CA SER A 115 22.79 7.68 2.49
C SER A 115 23.19 8.02 1.07
N SER A 116 23.63 9.25 0.85
CA SER A 116 24.20 9.70 -0.42
C SER A 116 25.68 10.01 -0.31
N SER A 117 26.43 9.66 -1.35
CA SER A 117 27.81 10.09 -1.57
C SER A 117 27.97 10.67 -2.97
N GLU A 118 28.66 11.81 -3.06
CA GLU A 118 29.11 12.42 -4.31
C GLU A 118 30.63 12.49 -4.32
N GLN A 119 31.26 11.86 -5.30
CA GLN A 119 32.68 12.02 -5.58
C GLN A 119 32.85 12.77 -6.90
N GLY A 120 33.62 13.86 -6.88
CA GLY A 120 33.94 14.64 -8.08
C GLY A 120 35.44 14.81 -8.24
N SER A 121 35.95 14.48 -9.42
CA SER A 121 37.31 14.82 -9.83
C SER A 121 37.24 15.81 -10.99
N ILE A 122 38.02 16.89 -10.91
CA ILE A 122 38.17 17.89 -11.96
C ILE A 122 39.66 17.97 -12.29
N GLN A 123 40.03 17.53 -13.49
CA GLN A 123 41.35 17.71 -14.06
C GLN A 123 41.24 18.70 -15.23
N GLN A 124 41.83 19.87 -15.07
CA GLN A 124 41.89 20.90 -16.10
C GLN A 124 43.35 21.18 -16.42
N GLY A 125 43.74 20.95 -17.67
CA GLY A 125 45.10 21.17 -18.16
C GLY A 125 45.08 21.92 -19.48
N GLN A 126 45.88 22.98 -19.57
CA GLN A 126 46.11 23.72 -20.81
C GLN A 126 47.57 23.54 -21.21
N VAL A 127 47.80 22.96 -22.38
CA VAL A 127 49.13 22.83 -22.99
C VAL A 127 49.22 23.83 -24.13
N ILE A 128 50.10 24.82 -23.98
CA ILE A 128 50.39 25.82 -25.00
C ILE A 128 51.73 25.43 -25.64
N ILE A 129 51.66 24.96 -26.89
CA ILE A 129 52.85 24.68 -27.70
C ILE A 129 53.20 25.96 -28.45
N THR A 130 54.42 26.46 -28.25
CA THR A 130 54.94 27.64 -28.95
C THR A 130 56.21 27.30 -29.71
N ASN A 131 56.60 28.16 -30.65
CA ASN A 131 57.90 28.13 -31.31
C ASN A 131 59.10 28.44 -30.39
N ARG A 132 58.88 28.58 -29.07
CA ARG A 132 59.93 28.72 -28.04
C ARG A 132 59.91 27.59 -27.00
N GLY A 133 59.02 26.59 -27.16
CA GLY A 133 58.87 25.47 -26.24
C GLY A 133 57.42 25.18 -25.86
N ILE A 134 57.24 24.11 -25.09
CA ILE A 134 55.94 23.65 -24.56
C ILE A 134 55.79 24.17 -23.14
N GLN A 135 54.68 24.85 -22.85
CA GLN A 135 54.27 25.20 -21.49
C GLN A 135 52.94 24.53 -21.16
N GLY A 136 52.88 23.85 -20.01
CA GLY A 136 51.68 23.22 -19.50
C GLY A 136 51.32 23.78 -18.13
N VAL A 137 50.08 24.24 -17.95
CA VAL A 137 49.52 24.57 -16.64
C VAL A 137 48.34 23.65 -16.35
N GLY A 138 48.26 23.12 -15.14
CA GLY A 138 47.27 22.13 -14.76
C GLY A 138 46.77 22.32 -13.33
N VAL A 139 45.46 22.19 -13.15
CA VAL A 139 44.77 22.21 -11.87
C VAL A 139 44.02 20.90 -11.70
N ILE A 140 44.29 20.21 -10.59
CA ILE A 140 43.54 19.03 -10.14
C ILE A 140 42.80 19.46 -8.88
N SER A 141 41.48 19.29 -8.87
CA SER A 141 40.67 19.46 -7.66
C SER A 141 39.75 18.26 -7.46
N GLN A 142 39.74 17.75 -6.25
CA GLN A 142 38.89 16.64 -5.81
C GLN A 142 37.88 17.19 -4.81
N ARG A 143 36.64 16.70 -4.88
CA ARG A 143 35.59 16.99 -3.91
C ARG A 143 34.91 15.69 -3.51
N SER A 144 34.71 15.51 -2.21
CA SER A 144 33.92 14.44 -1.63
C SER A 144 32.81 15.06 -0.79
N SER A 145 31.60 14.54 -0.92
CA SER A 145 30.48 14.87 -0.06
C SER A 145 29.79 13.58 0.36
N GLN A 146 29.44 13.48 1.64
CA GLN A 146 28.69 12.33 2.16
C GLN A 146 27.63 12.83 3.14
N GLN A 147 26.39 12.43 2.90
CA GLN A 147 25.26 12.74 3.77
C GLN A 147 24.62 11.43 4.22
N GLN A 148 24.56 11.24 5.54
CA GLN A 148 23.89 10.10 6.16
C GLN A 148 22.76 10.60 7.06
N GLY A 149 21.64 9.89 7.06
CA GLY A 149 20.53 10.12 7.98
C GLY A 149 19.59 8.93 7.99
N SER A 150 18.70 8.88 8.98
CA SER A 150 17.64 7.87 9.03
C SER A 150 16.43 8.38 9.80
N ASN A 151 15.24 8.23 9.22
CA ASN A 151 13.98 8.48 9.91
C ASN A 151 13.50 7.16 10.55
N LEU A 152 12.95 7.22 11.76
CA LEU A 152 12.36 6.08 12.48
C LEU A 152 10.89 6.40 12.79
N TYR A 153 9.99 5.60 12.24
CA TYR A 153 8.56 5.65 12.52
C TYR A 153 8.18 4.43 13.36
N GLN A 154 7.45 4.63 14.45
CA GLN A 154 7.03 3.55 15.35
C GLN A 154 5.58 3.75 15.77
N VAL A 155 4.79 2.67 15.71
CA VAL A 155 3.41 2.61 16.20
C VAL A 155 3.18 1.35 17.01
N GLN A 156 2.23 1.38 17.93
CA GLN A 156 1.74 0.20 18.64
C GLN A 156 0.26 0.00 18.30
N THR A 157 -0.14 -1.23 18.01
CA THR A 157 -1.51 -1.59 17.63
C THR A 157 -1.83 -3.02 18.06
N LEU A 158 -3.09 -3.44 17.92
CA LEU A 158 -3.49 -4.84 18.11
C LEU A 158 -3.33 -5.61 16.79
N SER A 159 -3.01 -6.90 16.89
CA SER A 159 -2.97 -7.82 15.75
C SER A 159 -4.31 -7.83 15.00
N GLY A 160 -4.29 -7.42 13.72
CA GLY A 160 -5.46 -7.26 12.86
C GLY A 160 -6.01 -5.81 12.79
N SER A 161 -5.49 -4.89 13.60
CA SER A 161 -5.93 -3.49 13.66
C SER A 161 -4.95 -2.55 12.96
N ALA A 162 -5.45 -1.71 12.07
CA ALA A 162 -4.66 -0.70 11.37
C ALA A 162 -4.22 0.43 12.32
N ALA A 163 -3.00 0.92 12.16
CA ALA A 163 -2.47 2.10 12.84
C ALA A 163 -1.55 2.90 11.92
N SER A 164 -1.42 4.20 12.17
CA SER A 164 -0.58 5.09 11.36
C SER A 164 0.04 6.21 12.20
N ILE A 165 1.15 6.75 11.68
CA ILE A 165 1.80 7.96 12.19
C ILE A 165 2.35 8.74 11.00
N SER A 166 2.10 10.04 10.97
CA SER A 166 2.66 10.92 9.92
C SER A 166 2.89 12.33 10.43
N THR A 167 3.87 13.00 9.82
CA THR A 167 4.19 14.41 9.99
C THR A 167 3.96 15.10 8.66
N GLY A 168 3.23 16.22 8.68
CA GLY A 168 2.98 17.05 7.50
C GLY A 168 3.61 18.43 7.65
N THR A 169 4.27 18.92 6.60
CA THR A 169 4.84 20.26 6.54
C THR A 169 4.20 21.04 5.39
N LEU A 170 3.76 22.27 5.64
CA LEU A 170 3.23 23.19 4.64
C LEU A 170 4.28 24.24 4.31
N TYR A 171 4.74 24.28 3.05
CA TYR A 171 5.65 25.31 2.57
C TYR A 171 4.88 26.40 1.83
N SER A 172 5.05 27.67 2.22
CA SER A 172 4.56 28.80 1.43
C SER A 172 5.55 29.15 0.32
N LEU A 173 5.07 29.15 -0.92
CA LEU A 173 5.83 29.47 -2.13
C LEU A 173 5.29 30.77 -2.73
N THR A 174 6.10 31.83 -2.73
CA THR A 174 5.76 33.09 -3.40
C THR A 174 6.15 33.00 -4.88
N GLN A 175 5.16 32.81 -5.75
CA GLN A 175 5.35 32.91 -7.20
C GLN A 175 5.15 34.36 -7.64
N THR A 176 6.21 34.95 -8.20
CA THR A 176 6.18 36.32 -8.73
C THR A 176 6.03 36.28 -10.25
N TYR A 177 5.03 36.97 -10.77
CA TYR A 177 4.72 37.06 -12.19
C TYR A 177 4.69 38.52 -12.67
N ASN A 178 5.46 38.83 -13.71
CA ASN A 178 5.46 40.14 -14.36
C ASN A 178 4.44 40.13 -15.50
N ALA A 179 3.30 40.80 -15.33
CA ALA A 179 2.21 40.77 -16.32
C ALA A 179 2.52 41.60 -17.58
N ASN A 180 3.37 42.63 -17.46
CA ASN A 180 3.71 43.55 -18.55
C ASN A 180 5.13 43.27 -19.09
N ASN A 181 5.28 42.24 -19.94
CA ASN A 181 6.58 41.90 -20.54
C ASN A 181 6.70 42.50 -21.96
N TYR A 182 7.12 43.76 -22.05
CA TYR A 182 7.32 44.46 -23.33
C TYR A 182 8.67 44.09 -23.96
N SER A 183 8.68 43.69 -25.24
CA SER A 183 9.91 43.39 -25.97
C SER A 183 10.73 44.65 -26.28
N THR A 184 12.01 44.64 -25.96
CA THR A 184 12.86 45.84 -25.78
C THR A 184 13.36 46.49 -27.08
N TYR A 185 12.77 46.18 -28.25
CA TYR A 185 13.34 46.53 -29.55
C TYR A 185 13.31 48.03 -29.93
N HIS A 186 12.53 48.87 -29.24
CA HIS A 186 12.50 50.32 -29.48
C HIS A 186 12.54 51.14 -28.17
N ARG A 187 13.65 51.04 -27.42
CA ARG A 187 13.85 51.80 -26.19
C ARG A 187 14.25 53.27 -26.45
N SER A 188 13.26 54.12 -26.72
CA SER A 188 13.47 55.58 -26.78
C SER A 188 13.77 56.15 -25.38
N ALA A 189 14.64 57.16 -25.32
CA ALA A 189 15.15 57.73 -24.07
C ALA A 189 14.09 58.44 -23.19
N ASN A 190 12.91 58.71 -23.75
CA ASN A 190 11.84 59.47 -23.09
C ASN A 190 10.82 58.59 -22.33
N ASP A 191 10.87 57.27 -22.48
CA ASP A 191 9.79 56.35 -22.11
C ASP A 191 9.84 55.86 -20.63
N ASN A 192 10.29 56.75 -19.72
CA ASN A 192 10.78 56.40 -18.37
C ASN A 192 9.72 56.12 -17.28
N LEU A 193 8.42 56.09 -17.61
CA LEU A 193 7.33 55.97 -16.62
C LEU A 193 6.27 54.90 -16.98
N ARG A 194 6.71 53.70 -17.39
CA ARG A 194 5.80 52.54 -17.56
C ARG A 194 5.61 51.78 -16.24
N PRO A 195 4.37 51.60 -15.74
CA PRO A 195 4.13 50.84 -14.51
C PRO A 195 4.35 49.34 -14.72
N GLN A 196 5.25 48.76 -13.92
CA GLN A 196 5.48 47.32 -13.86
C GLN A 196 4.44 46.67 -12.95
N ILE A 197 3.50 45.93 -13.55
CA ILE A 197 2.53 45.12 -12.79
C ILE A 197 3.21 43.81 -12.36
N VAL A 198 3.53 43.74 -11.06
CA VAL A 198 4.08 42.56 -10.40
C VAL A 198 2.95 41.88 -9.61
N ILE A 199 2.57 40.67 -10.03
CA ILE A 199 1.58 39.85 -9.33
C ILE A 199 2.35 38.84 -8.46
N GLN A 200 2.14 38.88 -7.15
CA GLN A 200 2.66 37.87 -6.22
C GLN A 200 1.52 36.95 -5.78
N GLN A 201 1.67 35.65 -6.05
CA GLN A 201 0.74 34.60 -5.64
C GLN A 201 1.43 33.71 -4.61
N GLN A 202 0.76 33.42 -3.49
CA GLN A 202 1.24 32.46 -2.51
C GLN A 202 0.58 31.10 -2.77
N MET A 203 1.38 30.07 -2.98
CA MET A 203 0.91 28.68 -3.07
C MET A 203 1.40 27.89 -1.86
N LEU A 204 0.51 27.16 -1.20
CA LEU A 204 0.85 26.24 -0.12
C LEU A 204 1.15 24.86 -0.70
N LEU A 205 2.38 24.40 -0.55
CA LEU A 205 2.84 23.09 -1.01
C LEU A 205 3.02 22.14 0.19
N PRO A 206 2.12 21.16 0.39
CA PRO A 206 2.26 20.16 1.45
C PRO A 206 3.33 19.12 1.11
N THR A 207 3.98 18.57 2.14
CA THR A 207 4.75 17.32 2.08
C THR A 207 4.38 16.43 3.25
N ILE A 208 4.29 15.12 3.05
CA ILE A 208 4.00 14.15 4.12
C ILE A 208 5.13 13.12 4.31
N GLN A 209 5.42 12.79 5.56
CA GLN A 209 6.41 11.78 5.98
C GLN A 209 5.77 10.86 7.02
N GLY A 210 5.86 9.54 6.86
CA GLY A 210 5.27 8.60 7.83
C GLY A 210 4.93 7.21 7.30
N ILE A 211 4.18 6.45 8.11
CA ILE A 211 3.72 5.09 7.82
C ILE A 211 2.25 4.87 8.20
N ALA A 212 1.62 3.92 7.50
CA ALA A 212 0.38 3.26 7.90
C ALA A 212 0.57 1.75 7.78
N VAL A 213 0.16 0.99 8.80
CA VAL A 213 0.39 -0.46 8.91
C VAL A 213 -0.82 -1.21 9.43
N THR A 214 -1.00 -2.43 8.93
CA THR A 214 -1.93 -3.43 9.48
C THR A 214 -1.14 -4.71 9.74
N PRO A 215 -0.59 -4.90 10.96
CA PRO A 215 0.12 -6.12 11.34
C PRO A 215 -0.85 -7.18 11.85
N ARG A 216 -0.57 -8.45 11.57
CA ARG A 216 -1.38 -9.61 11.95
C ARG A 216 -0.47 -10.77 12.35
N LEU A 217 -0.59 -11.22 13.59
CA LEU A 217 0.14 -12.37 14.10
C LEU A 217 -0.39 -13.66 13.44
N LEU A 218 0.52 -14.47 12.90
CA LEU A 218 0.22 -15.75 12.27
C LEU A 218 0.38 -16.91 13.27
N PRO A 219 -0.27 -18.07 13.05
CA PRO A 219 -0.18 -19.23 13.96
C PRO A 219 1.23 -19.78 14.17
N ASN A 220 2.18 -19.48 13.28
CA ASN A 220 3.59 -19.87 13.38
C ASN A 220 4.48 -18.85 14.14
N GLY A 221 3.90 -17.79 14.71
CA GLY A 221 4.60 -16.75 15.45
C GLY A 221 5.23 -15.62 14.61
N GLN A 222 5.18 -15.72 13.28
CA GLN A 222 5.53 -14.61 12.39
C GLN A 222 4.41 -13.57 12.31
N VAL A 223 4.70 -12.39 11.76
CA VAL A 223 3.70 -11.34 11.55
C VAL A 223 3.58 -11.03 10.07
N GLU A 224 2.36 -11.15 9.54
CA GLU A 224 1.95 -10.57 8.25
C GLU A 224 1.76 -9.06 8.45
N VAL A 225 2.46 -8.23 7.69
CA VAL A 225 2.39 -6.76 7.76
C VAL A 225 2.03 -6.22 6.39
N GLN A 226 0.87 -5.56 6.32
CA GLN A 226 0.58 -4.61 5.25
C GLN A 226 1.19 -3.27 5.67
N LEU A 227 1.99 -2.64 4.81
CA LEU A 227 2.68 -1.37 5.04
C LEU A 227 2.48 -0.43 3.85
N SER A 228 2.10 0.81 4.16
CA SER A 228 2.26 1.97 3.28
C SER A 228 3.20 2.96 3.98
N GLN A 229 4.26 3.38 3.29
CA GLN A 229 5.26 4.33 3.77
C GLN A 229 5.41 5.46 2.76
N VAL A 230 5.55 6.69 3.26
CA VAL A 230 5.79 7.90 2.46
C VAL A 230 6.88 8.75 3.10
N GLU A 231 7.73 9.35 2.28
CA GLU A 231 8.81 10.24 2.68
C GLU A 231 8.95 11.34 1.63
N GLU A 232 8.28 12.48 1.85
CA GLU A 232 8.33 13.63 0.95
C GLU A 232 9.13 14.79 1.55
N ARG A 233 9.98 15.39 0.71
CA ARG A 233 10.83 16.52 1.08
C ARG A 233 10.77 17.58 -0.01
N LEU A 234 10.71 18.86 0.39
CA LEU A 234 10.88 19.96 -0.54
C LEU A 234 12.34 19.97 -1.03
N VAL A 235 12.51 20.03 -2.36
CA VAL A 235 13.80 20.18 -3.03
C VAL A 235 13.73 21.43 -3.88
N GLN A 236 14.61 22.39 -3.59
CA GLN A 236 14.83 23.54 -4.44
C GLN A 236 15.66 23.10 -5.65
N LEU A 237 15.16 23.29 -6.86
CA LEU A 237 15.98 23.12 -8.06
C LEU A 237 16.95 24.30 -8.13
N ASN A 238 18.23 24.03 -7.85
CA ASN A 238 19.31 24.98 -8.08
C ASN A 238 19.36 25.32 -9.58
N SER A 239 18.77 26.46 -9.95
CA SER A 239 18.93 27.02 -11.29
C SER A 239 20.42 27.23 -11.56
N PRO A 240 20.97 26.76 -12.68
CA PRO A 240 22.40 26.86 -12.94
C PRO A 240 22.81 28.34 -13.06
N TYR A 241 23.69 28.77 -12.17
CA TYR A 241 24.13 30.17 -11.99
C TYR A 241 24.69 30.87 -13.25
N ASN A 242 25.00 30.10 -14.31
CA ASN A 242 25.58 30.60 -15.56
C ASN A 242 24.60 30.53 -16.74
N GLN A 243 23.56 31.38 -16.72
CA GLN A 243 22.90 31.88 -17.93
C GLN A 243 22.78 33.41 -17.94
N MET A 244 23.89 34.10 -17.64
CA MET A 244 24.10 35.48 -18.11
C MET A 244 24.50 35.48 -19.60
N SER A 245 23.66 34.87 -20.44
CA SER A 245 23.68 35.12 -21.88
C SER A 245 22.98 36.45 -22.15
N SER A 246 23.64 37.34 -22.88
CA SER A 246 23.15 38.70 -23.14
C SER A 246 21.79 38.73 -23.82
N ALA A 247 20.89 39.57 -23.28
CA ALA A 247 19.62 39.97 -23.86
C ALA A 247 18.55 38.87 -24.06
N GLU A 248 17.92 38.42 -22.95
CA GLU A 248 16.46 38.35 -22.88
C GLU A 248 15.94 38.26 -21.43
N ASN A 249 14.65 38.56 -21.22
CA ASN A 249 14.07 38.88 -19.91
C ASN A 249 13.65 37.65 -19.08
N SER A 250 14.53 36.63 -19.02
CA SER A 250 14.29 35.40 -18.26
C SER A 250 14.58 35.59 -16.78
N THR A 251 13.53 35.92 -16.00
CA THR A 251 13.59 35.83 -14.54
C THR A 251 13.77 34.36 -14.17
N GLY A 252 14.97 33.98 -13.72
CA GLY A 252 15.36 32.59 -13.45
C GLY A 252 14.66 32.00 -12.24
N ASN A 253 13.38 31.66 -12.37
CA ASN A 253 12.56 31.06 -11.32
C ASN A 253 13.20 29.79 -10.78
N ALA A 254 13.65 29.83 -9.52
CA ALA A 254 14.08 28.64 -8.79
C ALA A 254 12.85 27.78 -8.50
N SER A 255 12.61 26.78 -9.34
CA SER A 255 11.46 25.89 -9.23
C SER A 255 11.58 25.00 -7.99
N ASN A 256 10.72 25.23 -6.99
CA ASN A 256 10.61 24.34 -5.85
C ASN A 256 9.75 23.13 -6.23
N ALA A 257 10.24 21.92 -5.94
CA ALA A 257 9.59 20.66 -6.26
C ALA A 257 9.53 19.75 -5.03
N ILE A 258 8.56 18.82 -4.99
CA ILE A 258 8.57 17.73 -4.00
C ILE A 258 9.40 16.57 -4.57
N ARG A 259 10.37 16.08 -3.80
CA ARG A 259 10.94 14.74 -4.00
C ARG A 259 10.26 13.80 -3.02
N GLY A 260 9.44 12.89 -3.54
CA GLY A 260 8.77 11.85 -2.77
C GLY A 260 9.42 10.48 -2.96
N GLN A 261 9.53 9.72 -1.87
CA GLN A 261 9.72 8.29 -1.88
C GLN A 261 8.47 7.63 -1.28
N ARG A 262 8.02 6.52 -1.86
CA ARG A 262 6.85 5.77 -1.38
C ARG A 262 7.09 4.27 -1.52
N LEU A 263 6.68 3.50 -0.53
CA LEU A 263 6.67 2.04 -0.54
C LEU A 263 5.28 1.57 -0.12
N ASN A 264 4.69 0.65 -0.88
CA ASN A 264 3.52 -0.11 -0.46
C ASN A 264 3.84 -1.60 -0.63
N SER A 265 3.67 -2.40 0.43
CA SER A 265 4.08 -3.79 0.47
C SER A 265 3.22 -4.59 1.44
N THR A 266 3.02 -5.87 1.16
CA THR A 266 2.48 -6.85 2.11
C THR A 266 3.49 -7.99 2.24
N MET A 267 3.91 -8.29 3.45
CA MET A 267 5.03 -9.20 3.69
C MET A 267 4.91 -9.94 5.03
N ILE A 268 5.62 -11.05 5.18
CA ILE A 268 5.69 -11.81 6.44
C ILE A 268 7.09 -11.63 7.03
N VAL A 269 7.17 -11.26 8.31
CA VAL A 269 8.43 -11.06 9.05
C VAL A 269 8.50 -11.86 10.36
N PRO A 270 9.70 -12.31 10.79
CA PRO A 270 9.93 -12.76 12.16
C PRO A 270 9.76 -11.60 13.17
N ARG A 271 9.33 -11.93 14.40
CA ARG A 271 9.28 -10.95 15.51
C ARG A 271 10.69 -10.64 16.04
N GLY A 272 10.87 -9.44 16.58
CA GLY A 272 12.09 -8.98 17.26
C GLY A 272 13.30 -8.68 16.36
N GLN A 273 13.21 -8.95 15.05
CA GLN A 273 14.34 -8.81 14.10
C GLN A 273 14.11 -7.69 13.09
N TRP A 274 15.18 -6.98 12.73
CA TRP A 274 15.17 -6.01 11.62
C TRP A 274 15.32 -6.74 10.29
N VAL A 275 14.36 -6.55 9.38
CA VAL A 275 14.36 -7.08 8.01
C VAL A 275 14.43 -5.91 7.04
N THR A 276 15.30 -5.97 6.02
CA THR A 276 15.28 -5.01 4.91
C THR A 276 14.14 -5.36 3.96
N ILE A 277 13.24 -4.40 3.73
CA ILE A 277 11.95 -4.62 3.05
C ILE A 277 11.91 -4.01 1.64
N GLY A 278 12.89 -3.16 1.34
CA GLY A 278 13.05 -2.46 0.08
C GLY A 278 14.30 -1.59 0.13
N GLN A 279 14.75 -1.14 -1.03
CA GLN A 279 15.82 -0.16 -1.14
C GLN A 279 15.60 0.70 -2.38
N ILE A 280 15.89 1.99 -2.29
CA ILE A 280 16.07 2.85 -3.48
C ILE A 280 17.58 2.98 -3.68
N SER A 281 18.05 2.58 -4.85
CA SER A 281 19.46 2.72 -5.26
C SER A 281 19.52 3.55 -6.54
N GLN A 282 20.35 4.59 -6.54
CA GLN A 282 20.51 5.53 -7.64
C GLN A 282 22.01 5.80 -7.86
N ASN A 283 22.54 5.26 -8.95
CA ASN A 283 23.90 5.55 -9.41
C ASN A 283 23.83 6.47 -10.62
N SER A 284 24.63 7.54 -10.63
CA SER A 284 24.78 8.42 -11.79
C SER A 284 26.23 8.84 -11.97
N THR A 285 26.80 8.48 -13.12
CA THR A 285 28.10 8.97 -13.58
C THR A 285 27.84 10.02 -14.65
N SER A 286 28.43 11.20 -14.51
CA SER A 286 28.45 12.23 -15.55
C SER A 286 29.87 12.66 -15.87
N SER A 287 30.26 12.55 -17.14
CA SER A 287 31.53 13.01 -17.68
C SER A 287 31.32 14.14 -18.69
N SER A 288 32.24 15.12 -18.72
CA SER A 288 32.24 16.19 -19.72
C SER A 288 33.41 16.04 -20.69
N SER A 289 33.18 16.35 -21.97
CA SER A 289 34.20 16.30 -23.02
C SER A 289 35.17 17.49 -23.00
N ASN A 290 34.71 18.68 -22.57
CA ASN A 290 35.46 19.94 -22.71
C ASN A 290 36.27 20.29 -21.45
N SER A 291 36.19 19.46 -20.41
CA SER A 291 36.98 19.50 -19.18
C SER A 291 36.95 18.09 -18.63
N SER A 292 38.09 17.48 -18.31
CA SER A 292 38.18 16.11 -17.77
C SER A 292 37.62 16.06 -16.35
N ARG A 293 36.29 16.05 -16.27
CA ARG A 293 35.50 16.17 -15.06
C ARG A 293 34.53 14.99 -15.02
N THR A 294 34.76 14.11 -14.06
CA THR A 294 33.86 13.01 -13.73
C THR A 294 33.21 13.31 -12.39
N ILE A 295 31.89 13.15 -12.33
CA ILE A 295 31.12 13.18 -11.08
C ILE A 295 30.39 11.84 -11.00
N ASP A 296 30.63 11.12 -9.92
CA ASP A 296 29.98 9.86 -9.58
C ASP A 296 29.16 10.07 -8.30
N ASN A 297 27.84 9.92 -8.43
CA ASN A 297 26.92 9.96 -7.30
C ASN A 297 26.34 8.57 -7.07
N ASN A 298 26.38 8.10 -5.83
CA ASN A 298 25.72 6.88 -5.37
C ASN A 298 24.80 7.25 -4.20
N ASN A 299 23.53 6.92 -4.31
CA ASN A 299 22.52 7.16 -3.29
C ASN A 299 21.80 5.84 -2.99
N SER A 300 21.93 5.36 -1.75
CA SER A 300 21.34 4.12 -1.28
C SER A 300 20.49 4.35 -0.03
N VAL A 301 19.22 3.97 -0.14
CA VAL A 301 18.14 4.27 0.80
C VAL A 301 17.50 2.93 1.19
N PRO A 302 18.09 2.19 2.15
CA PRO A 302 17.48 0.97 2.68
C PRO A 302 16.26 1.33 3.53
N ILE A 303 15.17 0.58 3.34
CA ILE A 303 13.99 0.62 4.19
C ILE A 303 13.98 -0.69 4.98
N SER A 304 13.83 -0.61 6.31
CA SER A 304 13.84 -1.77 7.21
C SER A 304 12.66 -1.75 8.16
N LEU A 305 12.16 -2.94 8.51
CA LEU A 305 11.01 -3.19 9.37
C LEU A 305 11.43 -4.07 10.56
N ARG A 306 10.89 -3.79 11.74
CA ARG A 306 10.82 -4.72 12.87
C ARG A 306 9.39 -4.74 13.39
N VAL A 307 8.93 -5.91 13.83
CA VAL A 307 7.73 -6.03 14.66
C VAL A 307 8.09 -6.73 15.96
N ASP A 308 7.74 -6.12 17.09
CA ASP A 308 7.89 -6.68 18.44
C ASP A 308 6.54 -7.17 18.96
#